data_AF-A0A960FP26-F1
#
_entry.id   AF-A0A960FP26-F1
#
_cell.length_a   1.000
_cell.length_b   1.000
_cell.length_c   1.000
_cell.angle_alpha   90.00
_cell.angle_beta   90.00
_cell.angle_gamma   90.00
#
_symmetry.space_group_name_H-M   'P 1'
#
loop_
_entity.id
_entity.type
_entity.pdbx_description
1 polymer ?
#
loop_
_entity_poly.entity_id
_entity_poly.type
_entity_poly.pdbx_seq_one_letter_code
_entity_poly.pdbx_strand_id
1 'polypeptide(L)'
;MPNERRETREQLLEGAMRLLAESSRDHLRRVLTAGAVAKAAGLHRQTFYLYWSTQAEFVDDFVRYVTDPGHSPSSERLATIDEDLEDASDDPAAEVRRMSRRTYEHWAEDPVHFARMVLWATHPNDDLVRQRMEALYRANDEAAAKTFGAVGDAWGIEPRPPFTLDTIALLFNALRDGLMLQLMIRGDDAPASFFGDVHLAMSQAVTRPVGETDTPTLDEDYRRHVAGPDGAGPDGEPRV
;
A
#
# COMPACT_ATOMS: atom_id res chain seq x y z
N MET A 1 -3.04 -29.54 -19.39
CA MET A 1 -4.47 -29.62 -18.98
C MET A 1 -4.81 -28.81 -17.72
N PRO A 2 -4.32 -29.07 -16.49
CA PRO A 2 -4.69 -28.23 -15.33
C PRO A 2 -4.09 -26.81 -15.38
N ASN A 3 -2.86 -26.69 -15.89
CA ASN A 3 -2.16 -25.40 -16.02
C ASN A 3 -2.83 -24.47 -17.03
N GLU A 4 -3.13 -24.96 -18.24
CA GLU A 4 -3.77 -24.13 -19.29
C GLU A 4 -5.15 -23.60 -18.87
N ARG A 5 -5.90 -24.40 -18.10
CA ARG A 5 -7.19 -23.99 -17.55
C ARG A 5 -7.01 -22.88 -16.50
N ARG A 6 -6.00 -22.98 -15.65
CA ARG A 6 -5.67 -21.94 -14.66
C ARG A 6 -5.21 -20.65 -15.34
N GLU A 7 -4.28 -20.75 -16.29
CA GLU A 7 -3.75 -19.62 -17.06
C GLU A 7 -4.86 -18.86 -17.81
N THR A 8 -5.78 -19.59 -18.45
CA THR A 8 -6.91 -18.95 -19.15
C THR A 8 -7.89 -18.26 -18.19
N ARG A 9 -8.12 -18.83 -17.00
CA ARG A 9 -8.93 -18.18 -15.96
C ARG A 9 -8.27 -16.88 -15.50
N GLU A 10 -6.96 -16.91 -15.24
CA GLU A 10 -6.18 -15.74 -14.82
C GLU A 10 -6.20 -14.64 -15.89
N GLN A 11 -6.02 -14.99 -17.17
CA GLN A 11 -6.14 -14.04 -18.28
C GLN A 11 -7.50 -13.33 -18.32
N LEU A 12 -8.58 -14.06 -18.04
CA LEU A 12 -9.93 -13.47 -17.96
C LEU A 12 -10.06 -12.51 -16.78
N LEU A 13 -9.50 -12.85 -15.62
CA LEU A 13 -9.51 -12.01 -14.42
C LEU A 13 -8.64 -10.75 -14.61
N GLU A 14 -7.47 -10.88 -15.23
CA GLU A 14 -6.61 -9.75 -15.62
C GLU A 14 -7.27 -8.84 -16.67
N GLY A 15 -7.95 -9.43 -17.65
CA GLY A 15 -8.77 -8.69 -18.60
C GLY A 15 -9.83 -7.83 -17.91
N ALA A 16 -10.45 -8.36 -16.85
CA ALA A 16 -11.42 -7.61 -16.05
C ALA A 16 -10.80 -6.46 -15.25
N MET A 17 -9.60 -6.64 -14.67
CA MET A 17 -8.88 -5.58 -13.96
C MET A 17 -8.52 -4.41 -14.89
N ARG A 18 -7.93 -4.71 -16.05
CA ARG A 18 -7.61 -3.68 -17.06
C ARG A 18 -8.85 -2.93 -17.52
N LEU A 19 -9.93 -3.68 -17.76
CA LEU A 19 -11.19 -3.09 -18.18
C LEU A 19 -11.78 -2.15 -17.13
N LEU A 20 -11.65 -2.45 -15.84
CA LEU A 20 -12.04 -1.53 -14.76
C LEU A 20 -11.16 -0.27 -14.76
N ALA A 21 -9.83 -0.43 -14.86
CA ALA A 21 -8.87 0.68 -14.88
C ALA A 21 -9.12 1.67 -16.04
N GLU A 22 -9.50 1.16 -17.21
CA GLU A 22 -9.73 1.96 -18.42
C GLU A 22 -11.16 2.53 -18.52
N SER A 23 -12.07 2.16 -17.61
CA SER A 23 -13.50 2.50 -17.74
C SER A 23 -13.84 3.92 -17.27
N SER A 24 -14.45 4.72 -18.16
CA SER A 24 -15.07 6.00 -17.80
C SER A 24 -16.35 5.84 -16.96
N ARG A 25 -16.83 6.94 -16.34
CA ARG A 25 -18.01 6.96 -15.44
C ARG A 25 -19.29 6.37 -16.07
N ASP A 26 -19.46 6.49 -17.38
CA ASP A 26 -20.60 5.91 -18.11
C ASP A 26 -20.49 4.39 -18.30
N HIS A 27 -19.30 3.81 -18.16
CA HIS A 27 -19.05 2.39 -18.34
C HIS A 27 -19.21 1.57 -17.06
N LEU A 28 -18.94 2.13 -15.86
CA LEU A 28 -18.91 1.42 -14.57
C LEU A 28 -20.11 0.49 -14.30
N ARG A 29 -21.32 0.85 -14.76
CA ARG A 29 -22.54 0.01 -14.60
C ARG A 29 -22.62 -1.22 -15.52
N ARG A 30 -21.72 -1.36 -16.50
CA ARG A 30 -21.77 -2.39 -17.57
C ARG A 30 -20.39 -3.03 -17.88
N VAL A 31 -19.35 -2.70 -17.11
CA VAL A 31 -17.95 -3.05 -17.44
C VAL A 31 -17.72 -4.55 -17.42
N LEU A 32 -18.10 -5.21 -16.34
CA LEU A 32 -17.67 -6.58 -16.07
C LEU A 32 -18.52 -7.66 -16.76
N THR A 33 -19.11 -7.41 -17.93
CA THR A 33 -19.91 -8.45 -18.62
C THR A 33 -19.01 -9.54 -19.23
N ALA A 34 -19.51 -10.78 -19.28
CA ALA A 34 -18.82 -11.92 -19.91
C ALA A 34 -18.22 -11.61 -21.30
N GLY A 35 -18.93 -10.85 -22.14
CA GLY A 35 -18.45 -10.46 -23.47
C GLY A 35 -17.33 -9.42 -23.43
N ALA A 36 -17.42 -8.43 -22.55
CA ALA A 36 -16.42 -7.39 -22.41
C ALA A 36 -15.12 -7.94 -21.78
N VAL A 37 -15.24 -8.76 -20.73
CA VAL A 37 -14.12 -9.43 -20.06
C VAL A 37 -13.38 -10.37 -21.02
N ALA A 38 -14.10 -11.23 -21.74
CA ALA A 38 -13.48 -12.12 -22.72
C ALA A 38 -12.75 -11.33 -23.81
N LYS A 39 -13.36 -10.26 -24.34
CA LYS A 39 -12.73 -9.40 -25.34
C LYS A 39 -11.46 -8.73 -24.80
N ALA A 40 -11.49 -8.20 -23.58
CA ALA A 40 -10.34 -7.59 -22.92
C ALA A 40 -9.19 -8.59 -22.68
N ALA A 41 -9.52 -9.86 -22.48
CA ALA A 41 -8.55 -10.95 -22.38
C ALA A 41 -8.07 -11.49 -23.74
N GLY A 42 -8.58 -10.98 -24.87
CA GLY A 42 -8.27 -11.51 -26.20
C GLY A 42 -8.92 -12.86 -26.50
N LEU A 43 -9.98 -13.22 -25.77
CA LEU A 43 -10.66 -14.52 -25.84
C LEU A 43 -12.08 -14.41 -26.39
N HIS A 44 -12.62 -15.54 -26.86
CA HIS A 44 -14.01 -15.62 -27.29
C HIS A 44 -14.96 -15.63 -26.09
N ARG A 45 -16.14 -15.00 -26.21
CA ARG A 45 -17.15 -14.94 -25.13
C ARG A 45 -17.51 -16.34 -24.58
N GLN A 46 -17.54 -17.36 -25.44
CA GLN A 46 -17.88 -18.71 -25.01
C GLN A 46 -16.82 -19.32 -24.08
N THR A 47 -15.57 -18.88 -24.16
CA THR A 47 -14.49 -19.28 -23.25
C THR A 47 -14.80 -18.87 -21.81
N PHE A 48 -15.41 -17.70 -21.59
CA PHE A 48 -15.86 -17.26 -20.26
C PHE A 48 -16.78 -18.29 -19.59
N TYR A 49 -17.77 -18.79 -20.35
CA TYR A 49 -18.76 -19.73 -19.83
C TYR A 49 -18.22 -21.15 -19.57
N LEU A 50 -16.95 -21.42 -19.90
CA LEU A 50 -16.26 -22.65 -19.47
C LEU A 50 -15.78 -22.57 -18.00
N TYR A 51 -15.70 -21.36 -17.46
CA TYR A 51 -15.21 -21.07 -16.11
C TYR A 51 -16.34 -20.67 -15.16
N TRP A 52 -17.26 -19.84 -15.64
CA TRP A 52 -18.36 -19.34 -14.82
C TRP A 52 -19.68 -19.52 -15.56
N SER A 53 -20.62 -20.21 -14.93
CA SER A 53 -21.96 -20.42 -15.48
C SER A 53 -22.80 -19.15 -15.38
N THR A 54 -22.48 -18.28 -14.41
CA THR A 54 -23.18 -17.02 -14.20
C THR A 54 -22.22 -15.84 -14.00
N GLN A 55 -22.76 -14.64 -14.19
CA GLN A 55 -22.04 -13.38 -13.92
C GLN A 55 -21.71 -13.22 -12.43
N ALA A 56 -22.57 -13.72 -11.53
CA ALA A 56 -22.36 -13.63 -10.09
C ALA A 56 -21.17 -14.50 -9.65
N GLU A 57 -21.08 -15.73 -10.18
CA GLU A 57 -19.93 -16.62 -9.92
C GLU A 57 -18.60 -15.98 -10.34
N PHE A 58 -18.59 -15.30 -11.49
CA PHE A 58 -17.42 -14.55 -11.94
C PHE A 58 -17.09 -13.37 -11.02
N VAL A 59 -18.08 -12.59 -10.57
CA VAL A 59 -17.84 -11.46 -9.67
C VAL A 59 -17.27 -11.94 -8.34
N ASP A 60 -17.82 -13.00 -7.75
CA ASP A 60 -17.30 -13.59 -6.52
C ASP A 60 -15.85 -14.04 -6.68
N ASP A 61 -15.53 -14.67 -7.82
CA ASP A 61 -14.19 -15.15 -8.14
C ASP A 61 -13.22 -13.99 -8.40
N PHE A 62 -13.69 -12.94 -9.06
CA PHE A 62 -12.96 -11.70 -9.27
C PHE A 62 -12.64 -11.01 -7.94
N VAL A 63 -13.61 -10.90 -7.03
CA VAL A 63 -13.37 -10.36 -5.68
C VAL A 63 -12.29 -11.16 -4.97
N ARG A 64 -12.37 -12.50 -4.99
CA ARG A 64 -11.33 -13.35 -4.37
C ARG A 64 -9.96 -13.15 -5.01
N TYR A 65 -9.90 -13.04 -6.33
CA TYR A 65 -8.66 -12.87 -7.07
C TYR A 65 -7.98 -11.53 -6.76
N VAL A 66 -8.71 -10.42 -6.87
CA VAL A 66 -8.12 -9.09 -6.64
C VAL A 66 -7.78 -8.84 -5.17
N THR A 67 -8.46 -9.52 -4.24
CA THR A 67 -8.18 -9.40 -2.80
C THR A 67 -7.21 -10.46 -2.27
N ASP A 68 -6.69 -11.33 -3.14
CA ASP A 68 -5.65 -12.26 -2.75
C ASP A 68 -4.32 -11.51 -2.54
N PRO A 69 -3.70 -11.59 -1.35
CA PRO A 69 -2.38 -11.00 -1.12
C PRO A 69 -1.31 -11.54 -2.09
N GLY A 70 -1.43 -12.80 -2.54
CA GLY A 70 -0.48 -13.43 -3.47
C GLY A 70 -0.56 -12.92 -4.91
N HIS A 71 -1.61 -12.17 -5.27
CA HIS A 71 -1.80 -11.59 -6.61
C HIS A 71 -1.50 -10.08 -6.65
N SER A 72 -0.80 -9.55 -5.63
CA SER A 72 -0.32 -8.16 -5.60
C SER A 72 1.16 -8.10 -5.96
N PRO A 73 1.58 -7.27 -6.93
CA PRO A 73 2.99 -6.98 -7.18
C PRO A 73 3.72 -6.43 -5.93
N SER A 74 2.97 -5.76 -5.06
CA SER A 74 3.36 -5.35 -3.70
C SER A 74 3.97 -6.47 -2.84
N SER A 75 3.47 -7.70 -2.99
CA SER A 75 3.92 -8.87 -2.22
C SER A 75 5.23 -9.43 -2.77
N GLU A 76 5.47 -9.32 -4.08
CA GLU A 76 6.76 -9.64 -4.71
C GLU A 76 7.83 -8.65 -4.26
N ARG A 77 7.52 -7.34 -4.19
CA ARG A 77 8.47 -6.33 -3.68
C ARG A 77 8.89 -6.57 -2.22
N LEU A 78 7.95 -6.94 -1.35
CA LEU A 78 8.28 -7.26 0.05
C LEU A 78 9.17 -8.51 0.13
N ALA A 79 9.11 -9.41 -0.86
CA ALA A 79 9.96 -10.58 -0.94
C ALA A 79 11.39 -10.29 -1.46
N THR A 80 11.64 -9.14 -2.07
CA THR A 80 12.96 -8.74 -2.59
C THR A 80 13.66 -7.67 -1.73
N ILE A 81 13.15 -7.39 -0.52
CA ILE A 81 13.71 -6.35 0.35
C ILE A 81 15.14 -6.67 0.80
N ASP A 82 15.46 -7.95 1.00
CA ASP A 82 16.79 -8.38 1.45
C ASP A 82 17.84 -8.09 0.37
N GLU A 83 17.52 -8.31 -0.91
CA GLU A 83 18.38 -7.96 -2.05
C GLU A 83 18.61 -6.43 -2.14
N ASP A 84 17.56 -5.63 -1.91
CA ASP A 84 17.65 -4.18 -1.93
C ASP A 84 18.49 -3.61 -0.75
N LEU A 85 18.51 -4.31 0.40
CA LEU A 85 19.29 -3.94 1.58
C LEU A 85 20.78 -4.30 1.44
N GLU A 86 21.11 -5.38 0.72
CA GLU A 86 22.50 -5.74 0.41
C GLU A 86 23.18 -4.70 -0.51
N ASP A 87 22.41 -4.03 -1.37
CA ASP A 87 22.84 -2.97 -2.29
C ASP A 87 22.55 -1.54 -1.77
N ALA A 88 22.34 -1.38 -0.46
CA ALA A 88 22.01 -0.10 0.15
C ALA A 88 23.19 0.90 0.10
N SER A 89 22.87 2.16 -0.23
CA SER A 89 23.82 3.27 -0.20
C SER A 89 24.35 3.55 1.22
N ASP A 90 25.58 4.07 1.34
CA ASP A 90 26.16 4.59 2.60
C ASP A 90 25.37 5.78 3.20
N ASP A 91 24.44 6.36 2.45
CA ASP A 91 23.50 7.39 2.90
C ASP A 91 22.07 6.80 3.11
N PRO A 92 21.65 6.53 4.35
CA PRO A 92 20.32 6.01 4.66
C PRO A 92 19.17 6.90 4.19
N ALA A 93 19.36 8.23 4.16
CA ALA A 93 18.31 9.14 3.72
C ALA A 93 18.10 9.08 2.20
N ALA A 94 19.19 8.90 1.44
CA ALA A 94 19.11 8.63 0.01
C ALA A 94 18.44 7.28 -0.27
N GLU A 95 18.75 6.27 0.56
CA GLU A 95 18.19 4.93 0.43
C GLU A 95 16.67 4.91 0.67
N VAL A 96 16.20 5.51 1.76
CA VAL A 96 14.75 5.65 2.03
C VAL A 96 14.05 6.31 0.84
N ARG A 97 14.60 7.38 0.27
CA ARG A 97 14.01 8.05 -0.90
C ARG A 97 14.00 7.16 -2.14
N ARG A 98 15.08 6.39 -2.39
CA ARG A 98 15.19 5.44 -3.51
C ARG A 98 14.11 4.36 -3.40
N MET A 99 14.02 3.68 -2.26
CA MET A 99 13.03 2.64 -2.01
C MET A 99 11.60 3.17 -2.12
N SER A 100 11.36 4.38 -1.60
CA SER A 100 10.05 5.03 -1.64
C SER A 100 9.61 5.33 -3.09
N ARG A 101 10.52 5.87 -3.92
CA ARG A 101 10.24 6.17 -5.32
C ARG A 101 9.92 4.91 -6.12
N ARG A 102 10.75 3.86 -6.00
CA ARG A 102 10.53 2.60 -6.71
C ARG A 102 9.17 1.98 -6.34
N THR A 103 8.82 2.04 -5.06
CA THR A 103 7.51 1.60 -4.57
C THR A 103 6.40 2.42 -5.22
N TYR A 104 6.53 3.75 -5.26
CA TYR A 104 5.54 4.61 -5.87
C TYR A 104 5.34 4.34 -7.37
N GLU A 105 6.42 4.31 -8.16
CA GLU A 105 6.37 4.10 -9.61
C GLU A 105 5.66 2.78 -9.95
N HIS A 106 5.96 1.73 -9.20
CA HIS A 106 5.35 0.43 -9.40
C HIS A 106 3.85 0.40 -9.04
N TRP A 107 3.43 1.18 -8.06
CA TRP A 107 2.06 1.19 -7.55
C TRP A 107 1.12 2.12 -8.32
N ALA A 108 1.64 3.25 -8.82
CA ALA A 108 0.85 4.20 -9.60
C ALA A 108 0.25 3.57 -10.88
N GLU A 109 0.91 2.53 -11.39
CA GLU A 109 0.51 1.80 -12.59
C GLU A 109 -0.14 0.43 -12.29
N ASP A 110 -0.34 0.07 -11.01
CA ASP A 110 -0.86 -1.24 -10.62
C ASP A 110 -2.40 -1.35 -10.81
N PRO A 111 -2.88 -2.12 -11.81
CA PRO A 111 -4.30 -2.28 -12.06
C PRO A 111 -5.03 -3.05 -10.94
N VAL A 112 -4.31 -3.87 -10.15
CA VAL A 112 -4.88 -4.59 -9.00
C VAL A 112 -5.27 -3.60 -7.92
N HIS A 113 -4.39 -2.64 -7.63
CA HIS A 113 -4.68 -1.60 -6.65
C HIS A 113 -5.89 -0.75 -7.06
N PHE A 114 -5.95 -0.33 -8.32
CA PHE A 114 -7.11 0.39 -8.86
C PHE A 114 -8.42 -0.40 -8.70
N ALA A 115 -8.40 -1.69 -9.07
CA ALA A 115 -9.55 -2.57 -8.95
C ALA A 115 -10.04 -2.69 -7.48
N ARG A 116 -9.12 -2.78 -6.51
CA ARG A 116 -9.44 -2.83 -5.07
C ARG A 116 -10.13 -1.55 -4.60
N MET A 117 -9.64 -0.37 -4.99
CA MET A 117 -10.28 0.89 -4.63
C MET A 117 -11.69 1.02 -5.20
N VAL A 118 -11.88 0.68 -6.49
CA VAL A 118 -13.21 0.69 -7.12
C VAL A 118 -14.14 -0.29 -6.44
N LEU A 119 -13.66 -1.51 -6.14
CA LEU A 119 -14.44 -2.52 -5.44
C LEU A 119 -14.92 -2.02 -4.08
N TRP A 120 -14.02 -1.46 -3.27
CA TRP A 120 -14.37 -0.92 -1.96
C TRP A 120 -15.33 0.28 -2.04
N ALA A 121 -15.08 1.22 -2.95
CA ALA A 121 -15.90 2.41 -3.12
C ALA A 121 -17.33 2.10 -3.58
N THR A 122 -17.52 1.02 -4.33
CA THR A 122 -18.82 0.66 -4.92
C THR A 122 -19.60 -0.37 -4.10
N HIS A 123 -18.92 -1.20 -3.30
CA HIS A 123 -19.52 -2.30 -2.54
C HIS A 123 -19.12 -2.28 -1.04
N PRO A 124 -19.15 -1.13 -0.33
CA PRO A 124 -18.65 -1.05 1.05
C PRO A 124 -19.50 -1.84 2.06
N ASN A 125 -20.75 -2.15 1.71
CA ASN A 125 -21.69 -2.89 2.56
C ASN A 125 -21.80 -4.38 2.20
N ASP A 126 -21.03 -4.85 1.22
CA ASP A 126 -21.00 -6.27 0.87
C ASP A 126 -20.10 -7.03 1.86
N ASP A 127 -20.64 -8.06 2.51
CA ASP A 127 -19.93 -8.81 3.55
C ASP A 127 -18.72 -9.58 3.02
N LEU A 128 -18.79 -10.11 1.80
CA LEU A 128 -17.67 -10.81 1.19
C LEU A 128 -16.54 -9.84 0.89
N VAL A 129 -16.86 -8.69 0.28
CA VAL A 129 -15.88 -7.63 -0.01
C VAL A 129 -15.23 -7.13 1.28
N ARG A 130 -16.02 -6.83 2.31
CA ARG A 130 -15.52 -6.37 3.61
C ARG A 130 -14.56 -7.37 4.26
N GLN A 131 -14.96 -8.63 4.37
CA GLN A 131 -14.12 -9.67 4.98
C GLN A 131 -12.82 -9.89 4.20
N ARG A 132 -12.88 -9.81 2.87
CA ARG A 132 -11.72 -10.00 2.00
C ARG A 132 -10.76 -8.83 2.04
N MET A 133 -11.26 -7.60 2.02
CA MET A 133 -10.44 -6.41 2.20
C MET A 133 -9.79 -6.40 3.59
N GLU A 134 -10.51 -6.77 4.65
CA GLU A 134 -9.95 -6.89 6.00
C GLU A 134 -8.80 -7.90 6.05
N ALA A 135 -8.98 -9.09 5.46
CA ALA A 135 -7.94 -10.11 5.40
C ALA A 135 -6.71 -9.64 4.59
N LEU A 136 -6.94 -8.96 3.46
CA LEU A 136 -5.88 -8.37 2.64
C LEU A 136 -5.07 -7.34 3.42
N TYR A 137 -5.74 -6.38 4.07
CA TYR A 137 -5.05 -5.34 4.83
C TYR A 137 -4.24 -5.92 5.98
N ARG A 138 -4.80 -6.90 6.72
CA ARG A 138 -4.08 -7.60 7.77
C ARG A 138 -2.82 -8.30 7.25
N ALA A 139 -2.93 -9.04 6.15
CA ALA A 139 -1.79 -9.71 5.54
C ALA A 139 -0.69 -8.72 5.10
N ASN A 140 -1.10 -7.58 4.53
CA ASN A 140 -0.17 -6.52 4.13
C ASN A 140 0.49 -5.84 5.33
N ASP A 141 -0.23 -5.60 6.42
CA ASP A 141 0.31 -5.03 7.66
C ASP A 141 1.32 -5.99 8.29
N GLU A 142 1.00 -7.29 8.38
CA GLU A 142 1.92 -8.31 8.91
C GLU A 142 3.20 -8.43 8.07
N ALA A 143 3.09 -8.39 6.73
CA ALA A 143 4.24 -8.45 5.84
C ALA A 143 5.10 -7.17 5.92
N ALA A 144 4.46 -6.00 6.01
CA ALA A 144 5.14 -4.73 6.19
C ALA A 144 5.85 -4.65 7.56
N ALA A 145 5.23 -5.12 8.64
CA ALA A 145 5.83 -5.12 9.99
C ALA A 145 7.11 -5.97 10.02
N LYS A 146 7.10 -7.16 9.40
CA LYS A 146 8.31 -8.00 9.26
C LYS A 146 9.42 -7.29 8.48
N THR A 147 9.04 -6.64 7.39
CA THR A 147 9.96 -5.88 6.54
C THR A 147 10.60 -4.72 7.30
N PHE A 148 9.79 -3.93 8.03
CA PHE A 148 10.31 -2.85 8.85
C PHE A 148 11.19 -3.36 10.00
N GLY A 149 10.91 -4.55 10.54
CA GLY A 149 11.80 -5.22 11.48
C GLY A 149 13.18 -5.51 10.87
N ALA A 150 13.22 -6.12 9.69
CA ALA A 150 14.49 -6.44 9.00
C ALA A 150 15.30 -5.18 8.65
N VAL A 151 14.64 -4.12 8.17
CA VAL A 151 15.27 -2.81 7.94
C VAL A 151 15.80 -2.22 9.26
N GLY A 152 15.04 -2.33 10.34
CA GLY A 152 15.45 -1.88 11.67
C GLY A 152 16.69 -2.58 12.19
N ASP A 153 16.73 -3.91 12.06
CA ASP A 153 17.88 -4.74 12.43
C ASP A 153 19.13 -4.36 11.61
N ALA A 154 18.97 -4.13 10.30
CA ALA A 154 20.07 -3.74 9.42
C ALA A 154 20.62 -2.34 9.73
N TRP A 155 19.75 -1.38 10.09
CA TRP A 155 20.12 0.03 10.28
C TRP A 155 20.32 0.43 11.76
N GLY A 156 20.14 -0.51 12.69
CA GLY A 156 20.30 -0.25 14.12
C GLY A 156 19.23 0.71 14.68
N ILE A 157 18.01 0.63 14.14
CA ILE A 157 16.86 1.43 14.59
C ILE A 157 15.73 0.54 15.10
N GLU A 158 14.96 1.05 16.06
CA GLU A 158 13.79 0.41 16.64
C GLU A 158 12.59 1.38 16.67
N PRO A 159 11.35 0.88 16.81
CA PRO A 159 10.19 1.74 17.02
C PRO A 159 10.36 2.64 18.24
N ARG A 160 10.06 3.93 18.09
CA ARG A 160 9.97 4.89 19.19
C ARG A 160 8.63 4.70 19.92
N PRO A 161 8.57 4.66 21.26
CA PRO A 161 7.29 4.64 21.97
C PRO A 161 6.39 5.86 21.62
N PRO A 162 5.06 5.68 21.47
CA PRO A 162 4.28 4.47 21.72
C PRO A 162 4.16 3.53 20.51
N PHE A 163 4.92 3.76 19.44
CA PHE A 163 4.82 2.97 18.23
C PHE A 163 5.40 1.57 18.40
N THR A 164 4.77 0.63 17.71
CA THR A 164 5.24 -0.74 17.45
C THR A 164 5.42 -0.93 15.95
N LEU A 165 6.13 -1.99 15.54
CA LEU A 165 6.24 -2.38 14.13
C LEU A 165 4.87 -2.52 13.46
N ASP A 166 3.88 -3.07 14.17
CA ASP A 166 2.51 -3.21 13.66
C ASP A 166 1.83 -1.85 13.41
N THR A 167 1.96 -0.90 14.35
CA THR A 167 1.38 0.44 14.17
C THR A 167 2.10 1.26 13.12
N ILE A 168 3.41 1.04 12.93
CA ILE A 168 4.21 1.63 11.87
C ILE A 168 3.81 1.05 10.51
N ALA A 169 3.59 -0.26 10.44
CA ALA A 169 3.07 -0.93 9.24
C ALA A 169 1.71 -0.37 8.81
N LEU A 170 0.78 -0.31 9.76
CA LEU A 170 -0.54 0.29 9.56
C LEU A 170 -0.43 1.75 9.06
N LEU A 171 0.42 2.55 9.72
CA LEU A 171 0.65 3.95 9.37
C LEU A 171 1.13 4.10 7.93
N PHE A 172 2.17 3.36 7.53
CA PHE A 172 2.74 3.50 6.19
C PHE A 172 1.83 2.92 5.10
N ASN A 173 1.07 1.85 5.39
CA ASN A 173 0.05 1.36 4.46
C ASN A 173 -1.08 2.39 4.27
N ALA A 174 -1.58 2.99 5.35
CA ALA A 174 -2.61 4.03 5.27
C ALA A 174 -2.12 5.30 4.55
N LEU A 175 -0.89 5.73 4.87
CA LEU A 175 -0.26 6.89 4.23
C LEU A 175 -0.07 6.67 2.74
N ARG A 176 0.42 5.50 2.33
CA ARG A 176 0.58 5.12 0.93
C ARG A 176 -0.75 5.16 0.19
N ASP A 177 -1.79 4.53 0.72
CA ASP A 177 -3.11 4.48 0.07
C ASP A 177 -3.69 5.89 -0.10
N GLY A 178 -3.59 6.74 0.94
CA GLY A 178 -4.05 8.13 0.88
C GLY A 178 -3.24 9.01 -0.07
N LEU A 179 -1.92 8.87 -0.09
CA LEU A 179 -1.03 9.62 -0.99
C LEU A 179 -1.24 9.21 -2.43
N MET A 180 -1.35 7.92 -2.72
CA MET A 180 -1.60 7.43 -4.07
C MET A 180 -2.96 7.91 -4.58
N LEU A 181 -4.01 7.90 -3.75
CA LEU A 181 -5.30 8.49 -4.12
C LEU A 181 -5.16 9.97 -4.52
N GLN A 182 -4.42 10.76 -3.74
CA GLN A 182 -4.16 12.17 -4.09
C GLN A 182 -3.41 12.29 -5.42
N LEU A 183 -2.40 11.44 -5.65
CA LEU A 183 -1.56 11.49 -6.85
C LEU A 183 -2.31 11.03 -8.11
N MET A 184 -3.17 10.02 -8.03
CA MET A 184 -4.04 9.65 -9.16
C MET A 184 -5.02 10.78 -9.54
N ILE A 185 -5.43 11.60 -8.57
CA ILE A 185 -6.35 12.71 -8.80
C ILE A 185 -5.62 13.96 -9.32
N ARG A 186 -4.45 14.26 -8.74
CA ARG A 186 -3.68 15.48 -9.02
C ARG A 186 -2.62 15.29 -10.10
N GLY A 187 -2.31 14.06 -10.50
CA GLY A 187 -1.27 13.74 -11.47
C GLY A 187 0.09 14.33 -11.08
N ASP A 188 0.73 14.99 -12.04
CA ASP A 188 2.09 15.54 -11.94
C ASP A 188 2.20 16.82 -11.08
N ASP A 189 1.12 17.27 -10.45
CA ASP A 189 1.12 18.49 -9.62
C ASP A 189 1.90 18.33 -8.30
N ALA A 190 2.22 17.09 -7.90
CA ALA A 190 3.02 16.84 -6.71
C ALA A 190 4.53 16.78 -7.05
N PRO A 191 5.41 17.37 -6.22
CA PRO A 191 6.84 17.25 -6.41
C PRO A 191 7.30 15.78 -6.42
N ALA A 192 8.17 15.40 -7.34
CA ALA A 192 8.70 14.03 -7.44
C ALA A 192 9.42 13.54 -6.17
N SER A 193 9.89 14.45 -5.30
CA SER A 193 10.50 14.12 -4.02
C SER A 193 9.49 13.92 -2.88
N PHE A 194 8.24 14.40 -3.05
CA PHE A 194 7.28 14.54 -1.96
C PHE A 194 7.03 13.23 -1.22
N PHE A 195 6.85 12.13 -1.95
CA PHE A 195 6.63 10.82 -1.34
C PHE A 195 7.83 10.35 -0.50
N GLY A 196 9.05 10.53 -1.02
CA GLY A 196 10.27 10.17 -0.31
C GLY A 196 10.54 11.07 0.90
N ASP A 197 10.25 12.37 0.80
CA ASP A 197 10.42 13.32 1.90
C ASP A 197 9.41 13.06 3.03
N VAL A 198 8.16 12.74 2.69
CA VAL A 198 7.14 12.33 3.68
C VAL A 198 7.53 11.00 4.33
N HIS A 199 7.94 10.00 3.55
CA HIS A 199 8.33 8.70 4.10
C HIS A 199 9.55 8.83 5.04
N LEU A 200 10.55 9.63 4.67
CA LEU A 200 11.72 9.92 5.49
C LEU A 200 11.35 10.65 6.79
N ALA A 201 10.56 11.72 6.70
CA ALA A 201 10.13 12.49 7.87
C ALA A 201 9.34 11.63 8.86
N MET A 202 8.41 10.80 8.35
CA MET A 202 7.64 9.89 9.19
C MET A 202 8.54 8.80 9.79
N SER A 203 9.47 8.23 9.02
CA SER A 203 10.42 7.22 9.52
C SER A 203 11.24 7.76 10.69
N GLN A 204 11.76 8.98 10.56
CA GLN A 204 12.47 9.66 11.64
C GLN A 204 11.57 9.89 12.87
N ALA A 205 10.31 10.24 12.67
CA ALA A 205 9.38 10.54 13.76
C ALA A 205 8.98 9.29 14.57
N VAL A 206 8.90 8.12 13.92
CA VAL A 206 8.38 6.88 14.51
C VAL A 206 9.45 5.87 14.91
N THR A 207 10.72 6.16 14.63
CA THR A 207 11.85 5.29 14.99
C THR A 207 12.87 6.02 15.85
N ARG A 208 13.78 5.26 16.47
CA ARG A 208 14.94 5.75 17.22
C ARG A 208 16.09 4.75 17.11
N PRO A 209 17.34 5.16 17.37
CA PRO A 209 18.46 4.23 17.54
C PRO A 209 18.18 3.16 18.61
N VAL A 210 18.63 1.93 18.35
CA VAL A 210 18.50 0.81 19.31
C VAL A 210 19.19 1.16 20.64
N GLY A 211 18.48 0.92 21.73
CA GLY A 211 18.98 1.15 23.10
C GLY A 211 18.94 2.60 23.56
N GLU A 212 18.44 3.54 22.75
CA GLU A 212 18.24 4.92 23.19
C GLU A 212 17.04 5.01 24.15
N THR A 213 17.30 5.34 25.42
CA THR A 213 16.27 5.40 26.47
C THR A 213 15.72 6.80 26.72
N ASP A 214 16.51 7.83 26.42
CA ASP A 214 16.19 9.24 26.73
C ASP A 214 15.54 9.97 25.55
N THR A 215 15.05 9.20 24.58
CA THR A 215 14.32 9.70 23.43
C THR A 215 13.03 10.41 23.90
N PRO A 216 12.88 11.72 23.66
CA PRO A 216 11.66 12.43 24.06
C PRO A 216 10.44 11.88 23.34
N THR A 217 9.28 11.98 23.98
CA THR A 217 8.01 11.66 23.33
C THR A 217 7.74 12.60 22.16
N LEU A 218 6.91 12.18 21.19
CA LEU A 218 6.50 13.07 20.10
C LEU A 218 5.87 14.36 20.60
N ASP A 219 5.08 14.31 21.66
CA ASP A 219 4.47 15.50 22.25
C ASP A 219 5.52 16.45 22.84
N GLU A 220 6.55 15.91 23.51
CA GLU A 220 7.64 16.72 24.07
C GLU A 220 8.51 17.33 22.98
N ASP A 221 8.85 16.56 21.96
CA ASP A 221 9.60 17.04 20.80
C ASP A 221 8.80 18.13 20.06
N TYR A 222 7.50 17.92 19.85
CA TYR A 222 6.64 18.90 19.20
C TYR A 222 6.52 20.19 20.04
N ARG A 223 6.31 20.06 21.36
CA ARG A 223 6.28 21.22 22.27
C ARG A 223 7.61 21.98 22.22
N ARG A 224 8.75 21.30 22.22
CA ARG A 224 10.08 21.92 22.11
C ARG A 224 10.27 22.62 20.77
N HIS A 225 9.86 21.98 19.68
CA HIS A 225 9.92 22.54 18.34
C HIS A 225 9.10 23.84 18.22
N VAL A 226 7.88 23.85 18.75
CA VAL A 226 6.96 25.00 18.71
C VAL A 226 7.37 26.12 19.67
N ALA A 227 7.90 25.78 20.85
CA ALA A 227 8.34 26.76 21.85
C ALA A 227 9.53 27.62 21.37
N GLY A 228 10.28 27.15 20.37
CA GLY A 228 11.49 27.79 19.88
C GLY A 228 12.64 27.75 20.91
N PRO A 229 13.85 28.22 20.54
CA PRO A 229 15.00 28.24 21.43
C PRO A 229 14.81 29.11 22.70
N ASP A 230 13.82 30.01 22.71
CA ASP A 230 13.55 30.95 23.81
C ASP A 230 12.44 30.49 24.78
N GLY A 231 11.98 29.23 24.68
CA GLY A 231 10.96 28.64 25.55
C GLY A 231 11.40 28.37 26.99
N ALA A 232 12.62 28.74 27.38
CA ALA A 232 13.00 28.92 28.78
C ALA A 232 12.37 30.23 29.25
N GLY A 233 11.16 30.16 29.81
CA GLY A 233 10.49 31.31 30.39
C GLY A 233 11.43 32.05 31.37
N PRO A 234 11.45 33.39 31.35
CA PRO A 234 12.22 34.18 32.29
C PRO A 234 11.43 34.18 33.60
N ASP A 235 11.58 33.17 34.44
CA ASP A 235 11.22 33.25 35.86
C ASP A 235 11.68 31.97 36.56
N GLY A 236 12.93 32.00 37.02
CA GLY A 236 13.30 31.25 38.20
C GLY A 236 12.64 31.91 39.40
N GLU A 237 11.45 31.47 39.79
CA GLU A 237 10.96 31.59 41.17
C GLU A 237 9.81 30.61 41.45
N PRO A 238 9.80 29.94 42.63
CA PRO A 238 8.76 29.00 43.00
C PRO A 238 7.50 29.75 43.46
N ARG A 239 6.32 29.35 42.97
CA ARG A 239 5.05 29.81 43.55
C ARG A 239 4.79 29.08 44.87
N VAL A 240 4.68 29.87 45.94
CA VAL A 240 4.15 29.52 47.27
C VAL A 240 2.66 29.23 47.19
#